data_AF-A0A7C2E2U8-F1
#
_entry.id   AF-A0A7C2E2U8-F1
#
_cell.length_a   1.000
_cell.length_b   1.000
_cell.length_c   1.000
_cell.angle_alpha   90.00
_cell.angle_beta   90.00
_cell.angle_gamma   90.00
#
_symmetry.space_group_name_H-M   'P 1'
#
loop_
_entity.id
_entity.type
_entity.pdbx_description
1 polymer ?
#
loop_
_entity_poly.entity_id
_entity_poly.type
_entity_poly.pdbx_seq_one_letter_code
_entity_poly.pdbx_strand_id
1 'polypeptide(L)'
;MKTMMRAPALLLAVGLVIWAAAAAQGQYGGGTEPSPPTQPGQPAQAGGKVETQLRTAIDHAKNAAGSQAMAAAVSHLGHALNCIEGTRGRNFNASWGHVCQGQGDGIYTDIRGQRNAESVMVVLESADGLALAGVKAGHLAAVQNAARGVAALLQIVRDGLR
;
A
#
# COMPACT_ATOMS: atom_id res chain seq x y z
N MET A 1 28.15 -47.34 53.94
CA MET A 1 28.59 -47.46 52.52
C MET A 1 29.24 -46.12 52.13
N LYS A 2 30.56 -46.04 52.28
CA LYS A 2 31.57 -45.71 51.24
C LYS A 2 31.35 -44.37 50.53
N THR A 3 31.91 -43.24 51.00
CA THR A 3 33.27 -42.67 50.74
C THR A 3 33.72 -42.57 49.28
N MET A 4 34.12 -41.34 48.93
CA MET A 4 35.33 -40.96 48.16
C MET A 4 35.38 -41.35 46.67
N MET A 5 35.34 -40.38 45.75
CA MET A 5 36.41 -39.49 45.27
C MET A 5 37.11 -39.99 43.99
N ARG A 6 37.21 -39.04 43.05
CA ARG A 6 38.31 -38.75 42.11
C ARG A 6 38.36 -39.46 40.74
N ALA A 7 38.20 -38.60 39.72
CA ALA A 7 38.70 -38.69 38.35
C ALA A 7 40.25 -38.79 38.29
N PRO A 8 40.84 -39.15 37.12
CA PRO A 8 41.33 -38.11 36.19
C PRO A 8 41.09 -38.48 34.70
N ALA A 9 40.74 -37.50 33.84
CA ALA A 9 41.66 -36.72 32.97
C ALA A 9 42.21 -37.56 31.79
N LEU A 10 42.37 -37.08 30.56
CA LEU A 10 42.90 -35.78 30.18
C LEU A 10 42.89 -35.67 28.64
N LEU A 11 42.36 -34.55 28.10
CA LEU A 11 42.85 -33.74 26.94
C LEU A 11 43.00 -34.40 25.54
N LEU A 12 42.95 -33.72 24.39
CA LEU A 12 43.02 -32.32 23.94
C LEU A 12 42.14 -32.23 22.66
N ALA A 13 41.28 -31.22 22.51
CA ALA A 13 41.51 -29.94 21.81
C ALA A 13 41.58 -30.11 20.27
N VAL A 14 41.01 -29.28 19.39
CA VAL A 14 40.90 -27.82 19.20
C VAL A 14 39.89 -27.68 18.04
N GLY A 15 39.02 -26.69 17.84
CA GLY A 15 38.77 -25.40 18.46
C GLY A 15 38.05 -24.49 17.45
N LEU A 16 37.17 -23.61 17.98
CA LEU A 16 36.82 -22.25 17.51
C LEU A 16 36.25 -22.06 16.07
N VAL A 17 35.25 -21.21 15.81
CA VAL A 17 34.93 -19.89 16.38
C VAL A 17 33.42 -19.66 16.25
N ILE A 18 32.79 -19.19 17.33
CA ILE A 18 31.43 -18.61 17.33
C ILE A 18 31.59 -17.10 17.15
N TRP A 19 30.81 -16.49 16.27
CA TRP A 19 30.49 -15.06 16.35
C TRP A 19 28.98 -14.90 16.47
N ALA A 20 28.54 -14.47 17.66
CA ALA A 20 27.25 -13.85 17.87
C ALA A 20 27.40 -12.34 17.62
N ALA A 21 26.60 -11.78 16.73
CA ALA A 21 26.50 -10.34 16.56
C ALA A 21 25.18 -9.86 17.18
N ALA A 22 25.31 -9.05 18.23
CA ALA A 22 24.24 -8.31 18.86
C ALA A 22 23.68 -7.26 17.89
N ALA A 23 22.36 -7.22 17.71
CA ALA A 23 21.69 -6.07 17.14
C ALA A 23 21.39 -5.07 18.28
N ALA A 24 22.32 -4.13 18.48
CA ALA A 24 22.10 -2.96 19.31
C ALA A 24 21.16 -1.98 18.59
N GLN A 25 20.18 -1.45 19.32
CA GLN A 25 19.44 -0.27 18.92
C GLN A 25 20.28 0.98 19.19
N GLY A 26 20.37 1.90 18.23
CA GLY A 26 20.96 3.24 18.36
C GLY A 26 20.85 3.98 17.03
N GLN A 27 19.88 4.88 16.88
CA GLN A 27 20.03 6.33 17.00
C GLN A 27 20.55 7.05 15.73
N TYR A 28 19.71 7.99 15.28
CA TYR A 28 19.97 9.08 14.36
C TYR A 28 21.41 9.63 14.39
N GLY A 29 22.03 9.73 13.21
CA GLY A 29 23.26 10.49 12.99
C GLY A 29 23.56 10.57 11.49
N GLY A 30 23.57 11.78 10.94
CA GLY A 30 23.86 12.02 9.52
C GLY A 30 25.28 11.64 9.14
N GLY A 31 25.43 10.99 7.99
CA GLY A 31 26.69 10.68 7.36
C GLY A 31 26.42 10.27 5.90
N THR A 32 27.05 10.97 4.98
CA THR A 32 26.98 10.73 3.53
C THR A 32 27.72 9.45 3.17
N GLU A 33 27.05 8.31 3.29
CA GLU A 33 27.50 7.06 2.67
C GLU A 33 26.71 6.83 1.37
N PRO A 34 27.38 6.49 0.24
CA PRO A 34 26.69 6.06 -0.96
C PRO A 34 25.86 4.82 -0.65
N SER A 35 24.55 4.87 -0.92
CA SER A 35 23.66 3.73 -0.75
C SER A 35 24.19 2.52 -1.55
N PRO A 36 24.17 1.30 -0.99
CA PRO A 36 24.51 0.10 -1.74
C PRO A 36 23.59 -0.03 -2.97
N PRO A 37 24.08 -0.62 -4.07
CA PRO A 37 23.31 -0.73 -5.31
C PRO A 37 22.00 -1.48 -5.04
N THR A 38 20.90 -0.86 -5.44
CA THR A 38 19.56 -1.44 -5.43
C THR A 38 19.61 -2.82 -6.08
N GLN A 39 19.38 -3.88 -5.31
CA GLN A 39 19.14 -5.20 -5.90
C GLN A 39 17.96 -5.07 -6.88
N PRO A 40 18.02 -5.68 -8.08
CA PRO A 40 16.88 -5.71 -8.99
C PRO A 40 15.66 -6.25 -8.24
N GLY A 41 14.68 -5.39 -8.02
CA GLY A 41 13.50 -5.69 -7.23
C GLY A 41 12.80 -6.91 -7.81
N GLN A 42 12.58 -7.91 -6.96
CA GLN A 42 11.62 -8.98 -7.24
C GLN A 42 10.32 -8.33 -7.74
N PRO A 43 9.69 -8.86 -8.81
CA PRO A 43 8.43 -8.33 -9.28
C PRO A 43 7.47 -8.30 -8.09
N ALA A 44 6.97 -7.11 -7.74
CA ALA A 44 5.90 -7.00 -6.77
C ALA A 44 4.78 -7.94 -7.26
N GLN A 45 4.52 -8.99 -6.48
CA GLN A 45 3.42 -9.92 -6.74
C GLN A 45 2.18 -9.09 -7.05
N ALA A 46 1.37 -9.50 -8.04
CA ALA A 46 0.23 -8.71 -8.50
C ALA A 46 -0.61 -8.16 -7.33
N GLY A 47 -0.76 -8.94 -6.25
CA GLY A 47 -1.44 -8.52 -5.00
C GLY A 47 -0.86 -7.28 -4.31
N GLY A 48 0.46 -7.10 -4.34
CA GLY A 48 1.12 -5.94 -3.74
C GLY A 48 0.83 -4.63 -4.49
N LYS A 49 0.66 -4.70 -5.82
CA LYS A 49 0.32 -3.53 -6.64
C LYS A 49 -1.09 -3.01 -6.35
N VAL A 50 -2.06 -3.93 -6.24
CA VAL A 50 -3.46 -3.59 -5.95
C VAL A 50 -3.60 -2.99 -4.55
N GLU A 51 -2.99 -3.61 -3.53
CA GLU A 51 -3.04 -3.10 -2.16
C GLU A 51 -2.45 -1.69 -2.05
N THR A 52 -1.35 -1.41 -2.76
CA THR A 52 -0.71 -0.08 -2.76
C THR A 52 -1.63 0.97 -3.38
N GLN A 53 -2.18 0.68 -4.57
CA GLN A 53 -3.11 1.59 -5.24
C GLN A 53 -4.39 1.82 -4.43
N LEU A 54 -4.95 0.78 -3.80
CA LEU A 54 -6.13 0.89 -2.95
C LEU A 54 -5.86 1.82 -1.76
N ARG A 55 -4.70 1.71 -1.10
CA ARG A 55 -4.34 2.62 0.00
C ARG A 55 -4.27 4.07 -0.47
N THR A 56 -3.57 4.34 -1.56
CA THR A 56 -3.46 5.69 -2.13
C THR A 56 -4.83 6.26 -2.52
N ALA A 57 -5.68 5.46 -3.17
CA ALA A 57 -7.03 5.88 -3.56
C ALA A 57 -7.92 6.18 -2.33
N ILE A 58 -7.87 5.34 -1.29
CA ILE A 58 -8.59 5.55 -0.03
C ILE A 58 -8.14 6.85 0.66
N ASP A 59 -6.84 7.09 0.74
CA ASP A 59 -6.30 8.30 1.39
C ASP A 59 -6.73 9.57 0.64
N HIS A 60 -6.69 9.56 -0.69
CA HIS A 60 -7.19 10.68 -1.48
C HIS A 60 -8.70 10.88 -1.36
N ALA A 61 -9.49 9.81 -1.32
CA ALA A 61 -10.93 9.92 -1.05
C ALA A 61 -11.20 10.51 0.36
N LYS A 62 -10.43 10.12 1.38
CA LYS A 62 -10.55 10.73 2.72
C LYS A 62 -10.14 12.21 2.73
N ASN A 63 -9.09 12.58 2.00
CA ASN A 63 -8.67 13.97 1.87
C ASN A 63 -9.75 14.82 1.17
N ALA A 64 -10.39 14.29 0.13
CA ALA A 64 -11.53 14.94 -0.52
C ALA A 64 -12.71 15.13 0.44
N ALA A 65 -13.02 14.10 1.24
CA ALA A 65 -14.08 14.15 2.25
C ALA A 65 -13.85 15.20 3.36
N GLY A 66 -12.59 15.49 3.69
CA GLY A 66 -12.18 16.49 4.69
C GLY A 66 -11.84 17.87 4.12
N SER A 67 -11.87 18.04 2.79
CA SER A 67 -11.45 19.28 2.14
C SER A 67 -12.40 20.44 2.41
N GLN A 68 -11.86 21.63 2.68
CA GLN A 68 -12.64 22.84 2.95
C GLN A 68 -12.93 23.67 1.69
N ALA A 69 -12.29 23.35 0.57
CA ALA A 69 -12.42 24.05 -0.70
C ALA A 69 -12.85 23.11 -1.82
N MET A 70 -13.77 23.58 -2.68
CA MET A 70 -14.32 22.81 -3.80
C MET A 70 -13.22 22.26 -4.72
N ALA A 71 -12.28 23.13 -5.12
CA ALA A 71 -11.18 22.74 -6.00
C ALA A 71 -10.30 21.63 -5.39
N ALA A 72 -9.98 21.73 -4.09
CA ALA A 72 -9.21 20.70 -3.38
C ALA A 72 -9.99 19.39 -3.27
N ALA A 73 -11.29 19.45 -2.95
CA ALA A 73 -12.14 18.27 -2.86
C ALA A 73 -12.24 17.53 -4.19
N VAL A 74 -12.49 18.25 -5.30
CA VAL A 74 -12.55 17.65 -6.64
C VAL A 74 -11.21 17.10 -7.08
N SER A 75 -10.11 17.83 -6.84
CA SER A 75 -8.75 17.36 -7.17
C SER A 75 -8.42 16.04 -6.46
N HIS A 76 -8.62 15.99 -5.14
CA HIS A 76 -8.39 14.76 -4.37
C HIS A 76 -9.32 13.62 -4.78
N LEU A 77 -10.59 13.87 -5.07
CA LEU A 77 -11.48 12.82 -5.55
C LEU A 77 -11.11 12.34 -6.96
N GLY A 78 -10.64 13.25 -7.82
CA GLY A 78 -10.10 12.95 -9.14
C GLY A 78 -8.86 12.08 -9.09
N HIS A 79 -7.97 12.28 -8.11
CA HIS A 79 -6.84 11.38 -7.86
C HIS A 79 -7.31 9.95 -7.55
N ALA A 80 -8.30 9.80 -6.67
CA ALA A 80 -8.85 8.49 -6.33
C ALA A 80 -9.48 7.81 -7.56
N LEU A 81 -10.24 8.56 -8.37
CA LEU A 81 -10.80 8.06 -9.63
C LEU A 81 -9.70 7.60 -10.60
N ASN A 82 -8.64 8.40 -10.77
CA ASN A 82 -7.53 8.02 -11.65
C ASN A 82 -6.77 6.77 -11.17
N CYS A 83 -6.71 6.51 -9.86
CA CYS A 83 -6.16 5.28 -9.32
C CYS A 83 -7.06 4.06 -9.62
N ILE A 84 -8.39 4.23 -9.56
CA ILE A 84 -9.35 3.18 -9.92
C ILE A 84 -9.21 2.81 -11.40
N GLU A 85 -9.19 3.82 -12.26
CA GLU A 85 -9.20 3.70 -13.72
C GLU A 85 -7.87 3.24 -14.32
N GLY A 86 -6.74 3.79 -13.83
CA GLY A 86 -5.46 3.73 -14.55
C GLY A 86 -5.47 4.56 -15.83
N THR A 87 -4.31 4.75 -16.47
CA THR A 87 -4.17 5.64 -17.65
C THR A 87 -4.96 5.20 -18.88
N ARG A 88 -5.38 3.93 -18.92
CA ARG A 88 -6.18 3.32 -19.99
C ARG A 88 -7.68 3.31 -19.68
N GLY A 89 -8.09 3.74 -18.49
CA GLY A 89 -9.48 3.75 -18.07
C GLY A 89 -10.29 4.86 -18.75
N ARG A 90 -11.57 4.60 -18.98
CA ARG A 90 -12.49 5.50 -19.71
C ARG A 90 -12.73 6.82 -18.97
N ASN A 91 -12.63 6.80 -17.63
CA ASN A 91 -12.86 7.98 -16.78
C ASN A 91 -11.57 8.61 -16.29
N PHE A 92 -10.41 8.11 -16.73
CA PHE A 92 -9.13 8.74 -16.41
C PHE A 92 -9.07 10.16 -16.95
N ASN A 93 -8.58 11.09 -16.13
CA ASN A 93 -8.38 12.47 -16.54
C ASN A 93 -7.00 12.97 -16.11
N ALA A 94 -6.12 13.17 -17.09
CA ALA A 94 -4.76 13.64 -16.88
C ALA A 94 -4.68 15.00 -16.18
N SER A 95 -5.70 15.87 -16.28
CA SER A 95 -5.70 17.19 -15.65
C SER A 95 -5.76 17.12 -14.12
N TRP A 96 -6.23 16.01 -13.55
CA TRP A 96 -6.14 15.77 -12.11
C TRP A 96 -4.80 15.18 -11.70
N GLY A 97 -3.94 14.78 -12.65
CA GLY A 97 -2.66 14.12 -12.35
C GLY A 97 -2.81 12.63 -12.04
N HIS A 98 -1.69 11.92 -12.02
CA HIS A 98 -1.66 10.46 -11.87
C HIS A 98 -0.82 10.04 -10.65
N VAL A 99 -1.38 10.24 -9.46
CA VAL A 99 -0.68 9.95 -8.19
C VAL A 99 -0.39 8.47 -7.94
N CYS A 100 -1.09 7.58 -8.62
CA CYS A 100 -0.83 6.13 -8.61
C CYS A 100 0.19 5.68 -9.67
N GLN A 101 0.85 6.62 -10.39
CA GLN A 101 1.87 6.27 -11.37
C GLN A 101 2.99 5.43 -10.75
N GLY A 102 3.34 4.33 -11.41
CA GLY A 102 4.36 3.40 -10.95
C GLY A 102 3.91 2.42 -9.86
N GLN A 103 2.66 2.53 -9.36
CA GLN A 103 2.09 1.58 -8.41
C GLN A 103 1.37 0.40 -9.11
N GLY A 104 1.04 0.56 -10.40
CA GLY A 104 0.30 -0.40 -11.19
C GLY A 104 -0.37 0.24 -12.42
N ASP A 105 -1.25 -0.51 -13.06
CA ASP A 105 -1.96 -0.14 -14.30
C ASP A 105 -3.41 0.33 -14.04
N GLY A 106 -3.74 0.63 -12.79
CA GLY A 106 -5.08 0.94 -12.31
C GLY A 106 -5.71 -0.25 -11.59
N ILE A 107 -6.50 0.04 -10.55
CA ILE A 107 -7.11 -1.00 -9.69
C ILE A 107 -7.97 -1.95 -10.52
N TYR A 108 -8.76 -1.46 -11.50
CA TYR A 108 -9.53 -2.32 -12.40
C TYR A 108 -8.69 -3.32 -13.18
N THR A 109 -7.50 -2.93 -13.61
CA THR A 109 -6.60 -3.80 -14.36
C THR A 109 -5.97 -4.82 -13.42
N ASP A 110 -5.38 -4.34 -12.33
CA ASP A 110 -4.49 -5.13 -11.49
C ASP A 110 -5.23 -6.06 -10.51
N ILE A 111 -6.50 -5.77 -10.23
CA ILE A 111 -7.35 -6.63 -9.40
C ILE A 111 -7.66 -7.97 -10.10
N ARG A 112 -7.49 -8.04 -11.43
CA ARG A 112 -7.67 -9.30 -12.18
C ARG A 112 -6.63 -10.33 -11.76
N GLY A 113 -7.09 -11.53 -11.43
CA GLY A 113 -6.23 -12.61 -10.95
C GLY A 113 -5.93 -12.56 -9.44
N GLN A 114 -6.45 -11.58 -8.71
CA GLN A 114 -6.47 -11.66 -7.24
C GLN A 114 -7.50 -12.70 -6.77
N ARG A 115 -7.24 -13.27 -5.60
CA ARG A 115 -8.27 -14.04 -4.89
C ARG A 115 -9.46 -13.13 -4.62
N ASN A 116 -10.67 -13.66 -4.78
CA ASN A 116 -11.93 -12.95 -4.56
C ASN A 116 -12.14 -11.70 -5.44
N ALA A 117 -11.36 -11.50 -6.50
CA ALA A 117 -11.52 -10.33 -7.37
C ALA A 117 -12.98 -10.18 -7.84
N GLU A 118 -13.58 -11.27 -8.33
CA GLU A 118 -14.96 -11.28 -8.82
C GLU A 118 -15.99 -10.84 -7.78
N SER A 119 -15.81 -11.19 -6.50
CA SER A 119 -16.79 -10.83 -5.45
C SER A 119 -16.74 -9.35 -5.06
N VAL A 120 -15.61 -8.69 -5.31
CA VAL A 120 -15.43 -7.25 -5.01
C VAL A 120 -15.57 -6.35 -6.24
N MET A 121 -15.63 -6.90 -7.46
CA MET A 121 -15.73 -6.10 -8.69
C MET A 121 -16.93 -5.15 -8.69
N VAL A 122 -18.11 -5.61 -8.27
CA VAL A 122 -19.32 -4.76 -8.22
C VAL A 122 -19.15 -3.59 -7.24
N VAL A 123 -18.39 -3.79 -6.16
CA VAL A 123 -18.08 -2.75 -5.18
C VAL A 123 -17.09 -1.74 -5.76
N LEU A 124 -16.09 -2.21 -6.50
CA LEU A 124 -15.13 -1.36 -7.22
C LEU A 124 -15.84 -0.52 -8.30
N GLU A 125 -16.77 -1.11 -9.05
CA GLU A 125 -17.59 -0.41 -10.04
C GLU A 125 -18.48 0.66 -9.40
N SER A 126 -19.03 0.37 -8.23
CA SER A 126 -19.78 1.35 -7.44
C SER A 126 -18.89 2.50 -6.97
N ALA A 127 -17.64 2.22 -6.58
CA ALA A 127 -16.68 3.24 -6.18
C ALA A 127 -16.29 4.16 -7.35
N ASP A 128 -16.04 3.59 -8.54
CA ASP A 128 -15.79 4.34 -9.78
C ASP A 128 -16.96 5.26 -10.12
N GLY A 129 -18.17 4.70 -10.21
CA GLY A 129 -19.37 5.46 -10.53
C GLY A 129 -19.63 6.60 -9.55
N LEU A 130 -19.44 6.35 -8.25
CA LEU A 130 -19.60 7.37 -7.22
C LEU A 130 -18.50 8.45 -7.28
N ALA A 131 -17.25 8.06 -7.54
CA ALA A 131 -16.16 9.01 -7.73
C ALA A 131 -16.41 9.91 -8.94
N LEU A 132 -16.84 9.33 -10.07
CA LEU A 132 -17.20 10.05 -11.30
C LEU A 132 -18.36 11.02 -11.08
N ALA A 133 -19.40 10.60 -10.36
CA ALA A 133 -20.50 11.49 -10.00
C ALA A 133 -20.04 12.63 -9.08
N GLY A 134 -19.18 12.32 -8.11
CA GLY A 134 -18.64 13.28 -7.16
C GLY A 134 -17.78 14.36 -7.81
N VAL A 135 -16.86 14.02 -8.71
CA VAL A 135 -16.02 15.02 -9.41
C VAL A 135 -16.81 15.92 -10.36
N LYS A 136 -18.03 15.50 -10.74
CA LYS A 136 -18.97 16.29 -11.55
C LYS A 136 -19.99 17.07 -10.72
N ALA A 137 -19.99 16.90 -9.40
CA ALA A 137 -20.96 17.57 -8.54
C ALA A 137 -20.75 19.09 -8.50
N GLY A 138 -21.84 19.85 -8.38
CA GLY A 138 -21.80 21.31 -8.41
C GLY A 138 -21.53 21.99 -7.06
N HIS A 139 -21.36 21.23 -5.97
CA HIS A 139 -21.17 21.81 -4.63
C HIS A 139 -20.34 20.92 -3.72
N LEU A 140 -19.58 21.55 -2.81
CA LEU A 140 -18.60 20.91 -1.93
C LEU A 140 -19.18 19.74 -1.13
N ALA A 141 -20.36 19.90 -0.55
CA ALA A 141 -20.97 18.86 0.27
C ALA A 141 -21.24 17.56 -0.52
N ALA A 142 -21.63 17.64 -1.80
CA ALA A 142 -21.82 16.44 -2.63
C ALA A 142 -20.49 15.75 -2.94
N VAL A 143 -19.44 16.52 -3.26
CA VAL A 143 -18.09 15.96 -3.47
C VAL A 143 -17.62 15.25 -2.20
N GLN A 144 -17.77 15.88 -1.04
CA GLN A 144 -17.35 15.29 0.24
C GLN A 144 -18.13 14.01 0.57
N ASN A 145 -19.45 14.01 0.35
CA ASN A 145 -20.29 12.83 0.60
C ASN A 145 -19.94 11.68 -0.36
N ALA A 146 -19.77 11.97 -1.64
CA ALA A 146 -19.29 10.99 -2.61
C ALA A 146 -17.93 10.43 -2.19
N ALA A 147 -16.99 11.30 -1.79
CA ALA A 147 -15.67 10.90 -1.36
C ALA A 147 -15.67 10.00 -0.10
N ARG A 148 -16.56 10.26 0.88
CA ARG A 148 -16.75 9.35 2.03
C ARG A 148 -17.22 7.97 1.59
N GLY A 149 -18.18 7.92 0.66
CA GLY A 149 -18.68 6.68 0.09
C GLY A 149 -17.61 5.93 -0.70
N VAL A 150 -16.82 6.62 -1.53
CA VAL A 150 -15.70 6.05 -2.28
C VAL A 150 -14.66 5.43 -1.32
N ALA A 151 -14.26 6.16 -0.28
CA ALA A 151 -13.33 5.64 0.72
C ALA A 151 -13.86 4.36 1.39
N ALA A 152 -15.15 4.33 1.73
CA ALA A 152 -15.80 3.16 2.34
C ALA A 152 -15.88 1.96 1.36
N LEU A 153 -16.27 2.20 0.11
CA LEU A 153 -16.35 1.16 -0.91
C LEU A 153 -14.97 0.57 -1.23
N LEU A 154 -13.96 1.41 -1.40
CA LEU A 154 -12.58 0.95 -1.62
C LEU A 154 -12.02 0.21 -0.40
N GLN A 155 -12.43 0.57 0.81
CA GLN A 155 -12.09 -0.20 2.01
C GLN A 155 -12.68 -1.61 1.96
N ILE A 156 -13.95 -1.75 1.54
CA ILE A 156 -14.60 -3.06 1.35
C ILE A 156 -13.87 -3.88 0.29
N VAL A 157 -13.50 -3.28 -0.84
CA VAL A 157 -12.70 -3.94 -1.88
C VAL A 157 -11.39 -4.45 -1.29
N ARG A 158 -10.65 -3.58 -0.58
CA ARG A 158 -9.36 -3.93 0.03
C ARG A 158 -9.48 -5.08 1.03
N ASP A 159 -10.52 -5.06 1.86
CA ASP A 159 -10.70 -6.08 2.89
C ASP A 159 -11.16 -7.42 2.29
N GLY A 160 -11.93 -7.39 1.19
CA GLY A 160 -12.39 -8.59 0.49
C GLY A 160 -11.30 -9.34 -0.30
N LEU A 161 -10.18 -8.69 -0.60
CA LEU A 161 -9.04 -9.31 -1.31
C LEU A 161 -8.11 -10.14 -0.41
N ARG A 162 -8.32 -10.14 0.91
CA ARG A 162 -7.43 -10.80 1.89
C ARG A 162 -7.74 -12.28 2.06
#